data_AF-K0EVW0-F1
#
_entry.id   AF-K0EVW0-F1
#
_cell.length_a   1.000
_cell.length_b   1.000
_cell.length_c   1.000
_cell.angle_alpha   90.00
_cell.angle_beta   90.00
_cell.angle_gamma   90.00
#
_symmetry.space_group_name_H-M   'P 1'
#
loop_
_entity.id
_entity.type
_entity.pdbx_description
1 polymer ?
#
loop_
_entity_poly.entity_id
_entity_poly.type
_entity_poly.pdbx_seq_one_letter_code
_entity_poly.pdbx_strand_id
1 'polypeptide(L)' 'MIERERARGRELQTEGVLRDIWRVPGRRANIGIWSAADADALEATLTSLPIWPYAEFDVSPLATHQLSRSV' A
#
# COMPACT_ATOMS: atom_id res chain seq x y z
N MET A 1 -18.43 4.94 0.12
CA MET A 1 -17.06 4.94 -0.46
C MET A 1 -16.02 4.96 0.65
N ILE A 2 -15.91 6.04 1.44
CA ILE A 2 -14.85 6.18 2.49
C ILE A 2 -14.81 5.00 3.47
N GLU A 3 -15.95 4.50 3.93
CA GLU A 3 -15.93 3.38 4.89
C GLU A 3 -15.46 2.06 4.25
N ARG A 4 -15.77 1.82 2.97
CA ARG A 4 -15.26 0.64 2.25
C ARG A 4 -13.75 0.73 2.03
N GLU A 5 -13.26 1.92 1.72
CA GLU A 5 -11.82 2.19 1.59
C GLU A 5 -11.08 1.90 2.90
N ARG A 6 -11.63 2.38 4.03
CA ARG A 6 -11.07 2.11 5.35
C ARG A 6 -11.13 0.63 5.73
N ALA A 7 -12.22 -0.06 5.40
CA ALA A 7 -12.35 -1.49 5.66
C ALA A 7 -11.30 -2.29 4.87
N ARG A 8 -11.20 -2.09 3.55
CA ARG A 8 -10.23 -2.79 2.71
C ARG A 8 -8.78 -2.48 3.12
N GLY A 9 -8.48 -1.23 3.46
CA GLY A 9 -7.16 -0.84 3.97
C GLY A 9 -6.79 -1.49 5.31
N ARG A 10 -7.77 -1.81 6.18
CA ARG A 10 -7.54 -2.54 7.43
C ARG A 10 -7.34 -4.03 7.20
N GLU A 11 -8.09 -4.63 6.27
CA GLU A 11 -7.88 -6.01 5.84
C GLU A 11 -6.46 -6.20 5.31
N LEU A 12 -6.02 -5.31 4.40
CA LEU A 12 -4.68 -5.34 3.83
C LEU A 12 -3.56 -5.16 4.87
N GLN A 13 -3.79 -4.36 5.91
CA GLN A 13 -2.86 -4.26 7.04
C GLN A 13 -2.82 -5.56 7.84
N THR A 14 -3.97 -6.18 8.08
CA THR A 14 -4.07 -7.46 8.81
C THR A 14 -3.39 -8.60 8.02
N GLU A 15 -3.53 -8.60 6.70
CA GLU A 15 -2.87 -9.53 5.78
C GLU A 15 -1.35 -9.29 5.65
N GLY A 16 -0.83 -8.17 6.16
CA GLY A 16 0.57 -7.78 6.02
C GLY A 16 0.98 -7.31 4.62
N VAL A 17 0.00 -7.10 3.73
CA VAL A 17 0.19 -6.59 2.37
C VAL A 17 0.44 -5.08 2.40
N LEU A 18 -0.34 -4.34 3.20
CA LEU A 18 -0.04 -2.94 3.55
C LEU A 18 0.69 -2.92 4.89
N ARG A 19 2.00 -2.74 4.89
CA ARG A 19 2.82 -2.83 6.11
C ARG A 19 2.81 -1.57 6.95
N ASP A 20 2.78 -0.42 6.30
CA ASP A 20 2.71 0.89 6.97
C ASP A 20 2.14 1.94 6.00
N ILE A 21 1.56 3.01 6.54
CA ILE A 21 0.94 4.08 5.75
C ILE A 21 0.94 5.42 6.50
N TRP A 22 1.38 6.47 5.82
CA TRP A 22 1.40 7.84 6.33
C TRP A 22 0.62 8.78 5.42
N ARG A 23 0.08 9.85 6.01
CA ARG A 23 -0.55 10.96 5.28
C ARG A 23 0.51 12.00 4.91
N VAL A 24 0.44 12.52 3.68
CA VAL A 24 1.27 13.65 3.27
C VAL A 24 0.59 14.95 3.72
N PRO A 25 1.19 15.76 4.62
CA PRO A 25 0.59 17.00 5.10
C PRO A 25 0.29 17.97 3.95
N GLY A 26 -0.89 18.60 4.00
CA GLY A 26 -1.33 19.56 2.98
C GLY A 26 -1.75 18.96 1.64
N ARG A 27 -1.69 17.62 1.46
CA ARG A 27 -2.10 16.94 0.22
C ARG A 27 -3.15 15.85 0.50
N ARG A 28 -4.01 15.58 -0.48
CA ARG A 28 -4.88 14.39 -0.46
C ARG A 28 -4.12 13.14 -0.93
N ALA A 29 -2.95 12.89 -0.33
CA ALA A 29 -2.05 11.82 -0.70
C ALA A 29 -1.59 11.02 0.54
N ASN A 30 -1.11 9.81 0.28
CA ASN A 30 -0.49 8.95 1.28
C ASN A 30 0.79 8.33 0.71
N ILE A 31 1.66 7.87 1.59
CA ILE A 31 2.83 7.07 1.28
C ILE A 31 2.67 5.77 2.07
N GLY A 32 2.86 4.62 1.43
CA GLY A 32 2.75 3.33 2.09
C GLY A 32 3.90 2.40 1.76
N ILE A 33 4.20 1.48 2.68
CA ILE A 33 5.08 0.34 2.43
C ILE A 33 4.21 -0.87 2.14
N TRP A 34 4.38 -1.43 0.95
CA TRP A 34 3.59 -2.55 0.45
C TRP A 34 4.44 -3.80 0.30
N SER A 35 3.81 -4.96 0.43
CA SER A 35 4.43 -6.27 0.28
C SER A 35 3.53 -7.18 -0.53
N ALA A 36 4.01 -7.62 -1.68
CA ALA A 36 3.35 -8.59 -2.54
C ALA A 36 4.38 -9.61 -3.05
N ALA A 37 3.90 -10.72 -3.61
CA ALA A 37 4.78 -11.75 -4.18
C ALA A 37 5.56 -11.24 -5.40
N ASP A 38 4.91 -10.42 -6.22
CA ASP A 38 5.41 -9.83 -7.45
C ASP A 38 4.60 -8.56 -7.80
N ALA A 39 4.89 -7.96 -8.96
CA ALA A 39 4.21 -6.76 -9.44
C ALA A 39 2.73 -7.02 -9.75
N ASP A 40 2.38 -8.18 -10.30
CA ASP A 40 1.00 -8.53 -10.69
C ASP A 40 0.11 -8.67 -9.45
N ALA A 41 0.62 -9.32 -8.39
CA ALA A 41 -0.08 -9.42 -7.11
C ALA A 41 -0.27 -8.04 -6.44
N LEU A 42 0.68 -7.12 -6.60
CA LEU A 42 0.53 -5.74 -6.14
C LEU A 42 -0.52 -4.99 -6.96
N GLU A 43 -0.52 -5.11 -8.28
CA GLU A 43 -1.53 -4.49 -9.15
C GLU A 43 -2.94 -4.99 -8.82
N ALA A 44 -3.13 -6.31 -8.69
CA ALA A 44 -4.40 -6.91 -8.27
C ALA A 44 -4.87 -6.38 -6.91
N THR A 45 -3.93 -6.14 -5.99
CA THR A 45 -4.21 -5.53 -4.70
C THR A 45 -4.67 -4.08 -4.85
N LEU A 46 -3.91 -3.25 -5.56
CA LEU A 46 -4.20 -1.81 -5.70
C LEU A 46 -5.50 -1.57 -6.47
N THR A 47 -5.77 -2.37 -7.50
CA THR A 47 -7.03 -2.33 -8.28
C THR A 47 -8.25 -2.78 -7.46
N SER A 48 -8.05 -3.54 -6.37
CA SER A 48 -9.12 -3.91 -5.44
C SER A 48 -9.57 -2.77 -4.53
N LEU A 49 -8.78 -1.70 -4.42
CA LEU A 49 -9.11 -0.56 -3.56
C LEU A 49 -10.29 0.23 -4.13
N PRO A 50 -11.31 0.58 -3.32
CA PRO A 50 -12.40 1.46 -3.75
C PRO A 50 -11.96 2.82 -4.30
N ILE A 51 -10.78 3.33 -3.90
CA ILE A 51 -10.22 4.58 -4.43
C ILE A 51 -9.58 4.45 -5.82
N TRP A 52 -9.30 3.24 -6.30
CA TRP A 52 -8.53 2.99 -7.53
C TRP A 52 -8.95 3.87 -8.74
N PRO A 53 -10.26 4.04 -9.06
CA PRO A 53 -10.66 4.86 -10.21
C PRO A 53 -10.40 6.37 -10.07
N TYR A 54 -9.98 6.83 -8.88
CA TYR A 54 -9.86 8.24 -8.52
C TYR A 54 -8.46 8.64 -8.05
N ALA A 55 -7.52 7.70 -8.02
CA ALA A 55 -6.18 7.90 -7.51
C ALA A 55 -5.13 7.59 -8.56
N GLU A 56 -4.02 8.31 -8.50
CA GLU A 56 -2.79 8.00 -9.20
C GLU A 56 -1.84 7.31 -8.23
N PHE A 57 -1.17 6.26 -8.70
CA PHE A 57 -0.22 5.49 -7.90
C PHE A 57 1.15 5.56 -8.55
N ASP A 58 2.14 5.96 -7.77
CA ASP A 58 3.56 5.83 -8.12
C ASP A 58 4.14 4.71 -7.26
N VAL A 59 4.70 3.69 -7.91
CA VAL A 59 5.18 2.47 -7.27
C VAL A 59 6.67 2.31 -7.55
N SER A 60 7.46 2.38 -6.49
CA SER A 60 8.91 2.14 -6.54
C SER A 60 9.26 0.82 -5.86
N PRO A 61 9.87 -0.15 -6.55
CA PRO A 61 10.29 -1.40 -5.94
C PRO A 61 11.43 -1.16 -4.93
N LEU A 62 11.38 -1.84 -3.78
CA LEU A 62 12.38 -1.74 -2.73
C LEU A 62 13.19 -3.02 -2.62
N ALA A 63 14.52 -2.90 -2.65
CA ALA A 63 15.42 -4.00 -2.32
C ALA A 63 15.63 -4.11 -0.81
N THR A 64 15.94 -5.31 -0.32
CA THR A 64 16.32 -5.47 1.09
C THR A 64 17.67 -4.80 1.35
N HIS A 65 17.70 -3.84 2.27
CA HIS A 65 18.94 -3.22 2.73
C HIS A 65 19.63 -4.14 3.76
N GLN A 66 20.95 -4.27 3.74
CA GLN A 66 21.69 -5.15 4.67
C GLN A 66 21.45 -4.82 6.14
N LEU A 67 21.17 -3.55 6.47
CA LEU A 67 20.86 -3.11 7.83
C LEU A 67 19.43 -3.46 8.29
N SER A 68 18.51 -3.80 7.38
CA SER A 68 17.14 -4.18 7.77
C SER A 68 17.03 -5.66 8.16
N ARG A 69 18.02 -6.47 7.81
CA ARG A 69 18.13 -7.83 8.33
C ARG A 69 18.78 -7.72 9.70
N SER A 70 18.01 -7.99 10.75
CA SER A 70 18.60 -8.30 12.05
C SER A 70 19.53 -9.50 11.85
N VAL A 71 20.80 -9.32 12.21
CA VAL A 71 21.75 -10.44 12.37
C VAL A 71 21.28 -11.38 13.46
#